data_AF-A0A9W5Z3I7-F1
#
_entry.id   AF-A0A9W5Z3I7-F1
#
_cell.length_a   1.000
_cell.length_b   1.000
_cell.length_c   1.000
_cell.angle_alpha   90.00
_cell.angle_beta   90.00
_cell.angle_gamma   90.00
#
_symmetry.space_group_name_H-M   'P 1'
#
loop_
_entity.id
_entity.type
_entity.pdbx_description
1 polymer ?
#
loop_
_entity_poly.entity_id
_entity_poly.type
_entity_poly.pdbx_seq_one_letter_code
_entity_poly.pdbx_strand_id
1 'polypeptide(L)'
;MFFNKSILAAAMAVFASGVVGQFIDIEYGTSESDAYQQKVQLQELTELDHPGTYSYFSTPDLCDLYSNTEDDPTESEVSGSGSIPSTYIDAVYCYTQEQEEGLGL
;
A
#
# COMPACT_ATOMS: atom_id res chain seq x y z
N MET A 1 52.15 -8.94 -35.85
CA MET A 1 52.17 -8.33 -34.50
C MET A 1 50.95 -7.44 -34.37
N PHE A 2 50.13 -7.40 -33.32
CA PHE A 2 49.82 -8.25 -32.15
C PHE A 2 48.80 -7.38 -31.35
N PHE A 3 47.60 -7.91 -31.03
CA PHE A 3 46.63 -7.59 -29.96
C PHE A 3 46.31 -6.11 -29.59
N ASN A 4 45.04 -5.71 -29.46
CA ASN A 4 44.11 -6.09 -28.38
C ASN A 4 42.65 -6.04 -28.91
N LYS A 5 41.82 -7.09 -28.88
CA LYS A 5 41.15 -7.71 -27.71
C LYS A 5 40.53 -6.69 -26.74
N SER A 6 39.23 -6.45 -26.88
CA SER A 6 38.21 -6.94 -25.92
C SER A 6 36.84 -6.35 -26.22
N ILE A 7 35.93 -7.23 -26.58
CA ILE A 7 34.48 -7.01 -26.59
C ILE A 7 34.09 -6.70 -25.14
N LEU A 8 33.52 -5.52 -24.90
CA LEU A 8 32.98 -5.16 -23.59
C LEU A 8 31.65 -5.90 -23.38
N ALA A 9 31.75 -7.17 -23.03
CA ALA A 9 30.65 -7.94 -22.44
C ALA A 9 30.72 -7.79 -20.92
N ALA A 10 29.85 -6.98 -20.34
CA ALA A 10 29.56 -6.93 -18.91
C ALA A 10 28.28 -6.11 -18.73
N ALA A 11 27.27 -6.51 -17.98
CA ALA A 11 26.89 -7.76 -17.36
C ALA A 11 25.37 -7.62 -17.17
N MET A 12 24.63 -8.72 -17.25
CA MET A 12 23.24 -8.74 -16.85
C MET A 12 23.15 -8.37 -15.38
N ALA A 13 22.53 -7.23 -15.06
CA ALA A 13 21.86 -7.10 -13.79
C ALA A 13 20.53 -7.87 -13.95
N VAL A 14 20.58 -9.16 -13.63
CA VAL A 14 19.38 -9.89 -13.24
C VAL A 14 18.80 -9.05 -12.10
N PHE A 15 17.66 -8.40 -12.34
CA PHE A 15 16.89 -7.83 -11.26
C PHE A 15 16.52 -9.02 -10.38
N ALA A 16 17.32 -9.22 -9.33
CA ALA A 16 16.88 -9.95 -8.16
C ALA A 16 15.49 -9.42 -7.86
N SER A 17 14.53 -10.33 -7.74
CA SER A 17 13.16 -10.09 -7.35
C SER A 17 13.13 -9.38 -5.99
N GLY A 18 13.47 -8.10 -5.99
CA GLY A 18 12.98 -7.16 -5.01
C GLY A 18 11.53 -7.00 -5.37
N VAL A 19 10.64 -7.37 -4.44
CA VAL A 19 9.29 -6.83 -4.44
C VAL A 19 9.49 -5.32 -4.47
N VAL A 20 9.39 -4.71 -5.65
CA VAL A 20 9.36 -3.27 -5.75
C VAL A 20 8.07 -2.92 -5.03
N GLY A 21 8.19 -2.30 -3.85
CA GLY A 21 7.05 -1.81 -3.09
C GLY A 21 6.19 -0.98 -4.03
N GLN A 22 5.04 -1.53 -4.41
CA GLN A 22 4.10 -0.81 -5.23
C GLN A 22 3.44 0.22 -4.32
N PHE A 23 3.50 1.48 -4.73
CA PHE A 23 2.84 2.54 -3.99
C PHE A 23 1.48 2.82 -4.61
N ILE A 24 0.50 3.04 -3.76
CA ILE A 24 -0.84 3.46 -4.14
C ILE A 24 -1.17 4.78 -3.46
N ASP A 25 -2.08 5.53 -4.06
CA ASP A 25 -2.63 6.73 -3.45
C ASP A 25 -3.98 6.38 -2.83
N ILE A 26 -4.13 6.67 -1.53
CA ILE A 26 -5.38 6.52 -0.79
C ILE A 26 -5.94 7.89 -0.43
N GLU A 27 -7.25 7.94 -0.21
CA GLU A 27 -7.94 9.12 0.32
C GLU A 27 -8.72 8.76 1.58
N TYR A 28 -8.69 9.62 2.59
CA TYR A 28 -9.43 9.40 3.84
C TYR A 28 -9.88 10.71 4.45
N GLY A 29 -11.08 10.73 5.03
CA GLY A 29 -11.68 11.98 5.48
C GLY A 29 -13.07 11.84 6.09
N THR A 30 -13.75 12.96 6.28
CA THR A 30 -15.16 12.94 6.68
C THR A 30 -16.08 12.81 5.47
N SER A 31 -15.61 13.22 4.28
CA SER A 31 -16.29 13.14 2.99
C SER A 31 -15.28 13.26 1.84
N GLU A 32 -15.68 12.95 0.61
CA GLU A 32 -14.85 13.15 -0.60
C GLU A 32 -14.36 14.61 -0.74
N SER A 33 -15.16 15.59 -0.33
CA SER A 33 -14.79 17.02 -0.37
C SER A 33 -13.89 17.48 0.78
N ASP A 34 -13.69 16.63 1.79
CA ASP A 34 -12.91 16.88 3.01
C ASP A 34 -12.03 15.64 3.31
N ALA A 35 -11.21 15.30 2.33
CA ALA A 35 -10.31 14.16 2.36
C ALA A 35 -8.85 14.58 2.27
N TYR A 36 -8.01 13.87 3.01
CA TYR A 36 -6.56 13.88 2.86
C TYR A 36 -6.16 12.83 1.84
N GLN A 37 -5.12 13.11 1.05
CA GLN A 37 -4.52 12.16 0.15
C GLN A 37 -3.16 11.74 0.71
N GLN A 38 -2.88 10.44 0.70
CA GLN A 38 -1.60 9.91 1.16
C GLN A 38 -1.15 8.78 0.26
N LYS A 39 0.15 8.77 -0.01
CA LYS A 39 0.78 7.67 -0.73
C LYS A 39 1.25 6.62 0.27
N VAL A 40 0.79 5.38 0.09
CA VAL A 40 1.13 4.26 0.97
C VAL A 40 1.75 3.12 0.15
N GLN A 41 2.58 2.32 0.79
CA GLN A 41 3.23 1.18 0.15
C GLN A 41 2.39 -0.09 0.40
N LEU A 42 2.10 -0.83 -0.68
CA LEU A 42 1.44 -2.12 -0.55
C LEU A 42 2.30 -3.07 0.28
N GLN A 43 1.65 -3.91 1.08
CA GLN A 43 2.23 -4.88 2.01
C GLN A 43 3.08 -4.24 3.13
N GLU A 44 2.81 -2.98 3.46
CA GLU A 44 3.47 -2.29 4.56
C GLU A 44 2.44 -1.52 5.41
N LEU A 45 2.42 -1.79 6.71
CA LEU A 45 1.56 -1.06 7.65
C LEU A 45 2.10 0.36 7.76
N THR A 46 1.29 1.33 7.33
CA THR A 46 1.69 2.73 7.22
C THR A 46 0.81 3.59 8.11
N GLU A 47 1.41 4.37 9.01
CA GLU A 47 0.69 5.37 9.80
C GLU A 47 0.13 6.49 8.90
N LEU A 48 -1.06 6.99 9.22
CA LEU A 48 -1.65 8.11 8.53
C LEU A 48 -0.95 9.41 8.92
N ASP A 49 -0.70 10.28 7.95
CA ASP A 49 -0.17 11.63 8.20
C ASP A 49 -1.11 12.47 9.09
N HIS A 50 -2.41 12.16 8.99
CA HIS A 50 -3.46 12.76 9.81
C HIS A 50 -4.30 11.65 10.46
N PRO A 51 -3.91 11.13 11.64
CA PRO A 51 -4.75 10.22 12.40
C PRO A 51 -6.01 10.93 12.89
N GLY A 52 -7.16 10.23 12.87
CA GLY A 52 -8.42 10.86 13.24
C GLY A 52 -9.64 9.98 13.05
N THR A 53 -10.81 10.52 13.41
CA THR A 53 -12.09 9.86 13.19
C THR A 53 -12.65 10.23 11.81
N TYR A 54 -12.81 9.23 10.95
CA TYR A 54 -13.17 9.39 9.54
C TYR A 54 -14.36 8.53 9.16
N SER A 55 -15.08 8.95 8.14
CA SER A 55 -16.29 8.31 7.60
C SER A 55 -16.27 8.16 6.08
N TYR A 56 -15.14 8.46 5.46
CA TYR A 56 -14.88 8.32 4.03
C TYR A 56 -13.50 7.73 3.82
N PHE A 57 -13.42 6.77 2.91
CA PHE A 57 -12.16 6.16 2.48
C PHE A 57 -12.22 5.84 0.98
N SER A 58 -11.09 6.02 0.30
CA SER A 58 -10.92 5.63 -1.09
C SER A 58 -9.56 4.99 -1.32
N THR A 59 -9.55 3.88 -2.03
CA THR A 59 -8.35 3.13 -2.38
C THR A 59 -8.55 2.37 -3.69
N PRO A 60 -7.52 2.28 -4.55
CA PRO A 60 -7.55 1.43 -5.74
C PRO A 60 -7.46 -0.07 -5.43
N ASP A 61 -6.89 -0.45 -4.28
CA ASP A 61 -6.65 -1.83 -3.84
C ASP A 61 -7.36 -2.12 -2.51
N LEU A 62 -7.29 -3.36 -2.00
CA LEU A 62 -7.85 -3.72 -0.70
C LEU A 62 -6.99 -3.09 0.41
N CYS A 63 -7.63 -2.57 1.45
CA CYS A 63 -6.94 -2.06 2.62
C CYS A 63 -7.66 -2.44 3.91
N ASP A 64 -6.86 -2.74 4.93
CA ASP A 64 -7.28 -2.87 6.30
C ASP A 64 -6.96 -1.57 7.05
N LEU A 65 -7.92 -1.06 7.80
CA LEU A 65 -7.86 0.21 8.53
C LEU A 65 -7.70 -0.08 10.02
N TYR A 66 -6.69 0.52 10.64
CA TYR A 66 -6.29 0.24 12.00
C TYR A 66 -6.49 1.48 12.88
N SER A 67 -7.08 1.30 14.06
CA SER A 67 -7.16 2.35 15.08
C SER A 67 -5.86 2.52 15.88
N ASN A 68 -4.94 1.55 15.78
CA ASN A 68 -3.57 1.56 16.27
C ASN A 68 -2.78 0.42 15.61
N THR A 69 -1.45 0.42 15.73
CA THR A 69 -0.58 -0.58 15.07
C THR A 69 -0.41 -1.91 15.84
N GLU A 70 -1.01 -2.07 17.02
CA GLU A 70 -0.84 -3.25 17.89
C GLU A 70 -2.03 -4.22 17.82
N ASP A 71 -3.23 -3.71 17.55
CA ASP A 71 -4.49 -4.46 17.53
C ASP A 71 -4.90 -4.93 16.12
N ASP A 72 -5.92 -5.77 16.08
CA ASP A 72 -6.60 -6.18 14.84
C ASP A 72 -7.22 -4.97 14.10
N PRO A 73 -7.40 -5.06 12.77
CA PRO A 73 -8.00 -3.99 12.00
C PRO A 73 -9.41 -3.68 12.47
N THR A 74 -9.72 -2.38 12.50
CA THR A 74 -11.03 -1.87 12.85
C THR A 74 -12.02 -1.99 11.69
N GLU A 75 -11.53 -1.85 10.46
CA GLU A 75 -12.27 -2.17 9.24
C GLU A 75 -11.33 -2.98 8.32
N SER A 76 -11.83 -4.05 7.72
CA SER A 76 -11.03 -4.92 6.84
C SER A 76 -11.57 -4.93 5.43
N GLU A 77 -10.70 -5.25 4.46
CA GLU A 77 -11.06 -5.45 3.05
C GLU A 77 -11.76 -4.22 2.43
N VAL A 78 -11.45 -3.01 2.92
CA VAL A 78 -12.01 -1.77 2.40
C VAL A 78 -11.45 -1.53 1.01
N SER A 79 -12.33 -1.25 0.04
CA SER A 79 -11.95 -1.06 -1.36
C SER A 79 -12.83 -0.06 -2.10
N GLY A 80 -12.32 0.48 -3.20
CA GLY A 80 -13.04 1.43 -4.03
C GLY A 80 -13.12 2.82 -3.40
N SER A 81 -14.25 3.50 -3.54
CA SER A 81 -14.48 4.84 -2.99
C SER A 81 -15.85 4.89 -2.33
N GLY A 82 -15.91 5.29 -1.07
CA GLY A 82 -17.20 5.37 -0.40
C GLY A 82 -17.15 5.72 1.08
N SER A 83 -18.34 5.69 1.69
CA SER A 83 -18.49 5.87 3.12
C SER A 83 -18.13 4.60 3.87
N ILE A 84 -17.37 4.78 4.95
CA ILE A 84 -17.07 3.75 5.93
C ILE A 84 -17.77 4.08 7.26
N PRO A 85 -17.92 3.12 8.19
CA PRO A 85 -18.33 3.43 9.55
C PRO A 85 -17.44 4.52 10.15
N SER A 86 -18.04 5.49 10.84
CA SER A 86 -17.29 6.56 11.47
C SER A 86 -16.40 5.99 12.57
N THR A 87 -15.10 5.88 12.32
CA THR A 87 -14.15 5.21 13.20
C THR A 87 -12.82 5.95 13.27
N TYR A 88 -12.06 5.76 14.34
CA TYR A 88 -10.71 6.31 14.47
C TYR A 88 -9.73 5.45 13.66
N ILE A 89 -8.97 6.08 12.79
CA ILE A 89 -7.96 5.45 11.94
C ILE A 89 -6.62 6.13 12.20
N ASP A 90 -5.62 5.31 12.48
CA ASP A 90 -4.25 5.68 12.80
C ASP A 90 -3.27 5.13 11.78
N ALA A 91 -3.54 3.94 11.25
CA ALA A 91 -2.70 3.28 10.28
C ALA A 91 -3.53 2.51 9.25
N VAL A 92 -2.89 2.16 8.15
CA VAL A 92 -3.48 1.42 7.03
C VAL A 92 -2.50 0.38 6.52
N TYR A 93 -3.02 -0.80 6.16
CA TYR A 93 -2.29 -1.85 5.47
C TYR A 93 -3.01 -2.21 4.19
N CYS A 94 -2.40 -1.96 3.03
CA CYS A 94 -3.02 -2.22 1.73
C CYS A 94 -2.34 -3.38 1.01
N TYR A 95 -3.13 -4.18 0.29
CA TYR A 95 -2.70 -5.39 -0.41
C TYR A 95 -3.58 -5.69 -1.63
N THR A 96 -3.11 -6.57 -2.51
CA THR A 96 -3.88 -6.96 -3.70
C THR A 96 -4.75 -8.20 -3.43
N GLN A 97 -5.83 -8.38 -4.18
CA GLN A 97 -6.70 -9.58 -4.08
C GLN A 97 -5.94 -10.90 -4.29
N GLU A 98 -4.97 -10.93 -5.20
CA GLU A 98 -4.14 -12.13 -5.44
C GLU A 98 -3.34 -12.56 -4.20
N GLN A 99 -3.09 -11.64 -3.27
CA GLN A 99 -2.32 -11.88 -2.06
C GLN A 99 -3.19 -12.39 -0.91
N GLU A 100 -4.44 -11.96 -0.83
CA GLU A 100 -5.44 -12.49 0.11
C GLU A 100 -5.62 -14.01 -0.10
N GLU A 101 -5.77 -14.44 -1.35
CA GLU A 101 -5.90 -15.86 -1.70
C GLU A 101 -4.61 -16.67 -1.47
N GLY A 102 -3.44 -16.01 -1.46
CA GLY A 102 -2.13 -16.62 -1.25
C GLY A 102 -1.78 -16.93 0.22
N LEU A 103 -2.48 -16.31 1.18
CA LEU A 103 -2.34 -16.57 2.62
C LEU A 103 -3.28 -17.70 3.12
N GLY A 104 -4.13 -18.24 2.25
CA GLY A 104 -5.07 -19.33 2.53
C GLY A 104 -4.55 -20.75 2.33
N LEU A 105 -3.24 -21.01 2.54
CA LEU A 105 -2.63 -22.36 2.47
C LEU A 105 -2.20 -22.91 3.83
#